data_AF-A0A3B8MD58-F1
#
_entry.id   AF-A0A3B8MD58-F1
#
_cell.length_a   1.000
_cell.length_b   1.000
_cell.length_c   1.000
_cell.angle_alpha   90.00
_cell.angle_beta   90.00
_cell.angle_gamma   90.00
#
_symmetry.space_group_name_H-M   'P 1'
#
loop_
_entity.id
_entity.type
_entity.pdbx_description
1 polymer ?
#
loop_
_entity_poly.entity_id
_entity_poly.type
_entity_poly.pdbx_seq_one_letter_code
_entity_poly.pdbx_strand_id
1 'polypeptide(L)'
;MRQHVPDRSGEAIGVSTLLSTVAVSGDETRATFKSGDDFSADVDLEIARKKGWLVFWLDGQPLPAWYGGPVRLLIPGIDDRCANVKSVDRMILS
;
A
#
# COMPACT_ATOMS: atom_id res chain seq x y z
N MET A 1 1.01 -2.86 -14.79
CA MET A 1 -0.28 -3.57 -14.95
C MET A 1 -1.32 -2.72 -14.22
N ARG A 2 -2.35 -2.21 -14.92
CA ARG A 2 -3.41 -1.40 -14.30
C ARG A 2 -4.54 -2.33 -13.86
N GLN A 3 -5.01 -2.22 -12.63
CA GLN A 3 -6.09 -3.04 -12.11
C GLN A 3 -7.37 -2.22 -12.00
N HIS A 4 -8.41 -2.65 -12.71
CA HIS A 4 -9.71 -1.98 -12.77
C HIS A 4 -10.72 -2.67 -11.84
N VAL A 5 -11.38 -1.91 -10.97
CA VAL A 5 -12.45 -2.40 -10.09
C VAL A 5 -13.76 -1.75 -10.54
N PRO A 6 -14.81 -2.53 -10.89
CA PRO A 6 -16.11 -1.97 -11.30
C PRO A 6 -16.66 -1.00 -10.24
N ASP A 7 -17.24 0.11 -10.70
CA ASP A 7 -17.81 1.20 -9.88
C ASP A 7 -16.82 1.92 -8.94
N ARG A 8 -15.50 1.66 -9.09
CA ARG A 8 -14.43 2.42 -8.45
C ARG A 8 -13.37 2.82 -9.47
N SER A 9 -13.37 4.10 -9.81
CA SER A 9 -12.32 4.77 -10.53
C SER A 9 -11.06 4.90 -9.65
N GLY A 10 -9.89 4.63 -10.22
CA GLY A 10 -8.60 4.81 -9.54
C GLY A 10 -7.51 3.93 -10.12
N GLU A 11 -6.25 4.32 -9.94
CA GLU A 11 -5.09 3.50 -10.29
C GLU A 11 -4.29 3.16 -9.03
N ALA A 12 -3.90 1.89 -8.96
CA ALA A 12 -3.09 1.34 -7.89
C ALA A 12 -2.13 0.28 -8.45
N ILE A 13 -1.05 0.03 -7.72
CA ILE A 13 -0.22 -1.16 -7.91
C ILE A 13 -0.38 -2.10 -6.73
N GLY A 14 -0.32 -3.41 -6.99
CA GLY A 14 -0.27 -4.39 -5.91
C GLY A 14 1.09 -4.34 -5.20
N VAL A 15 1.09 -4.53 -3.88
CA VAL A 15 2.33 -4.65 -3.10
C VAL A 15 3.17 -5.83 -3.61
N SER A 16 2.54 -6.92 -4.07
CA SER A 16 3.24 -8.01 -4.76
C SER A 16 4.06 -7.56 -5.97
N THR A 17 3.58 -6.58 -6.74
CA THR A 17 4.32 -6.05 -7.89
C THR A 17 5.56 -5.31 -7.42
N LEU A 18 5.45 -4.49 -6.37
CA LEU A 18 6.61 -3.79 -5.79
C LEU A 18 7.62 -4.79 -5.20
N LEU A 19 7.16 -5.82 -4.50
CA LEU A 19 8.03 -6.86 -3.96
C LEU A 19 8.75 -7.66 -5.05
N SER A 20 8.14 -7.80 -6.23
CA SER A 20 8.77 -8.50 -7.36
C SER A 20 9.93 -7.71 -7.99
N THR A 21 10.06 -6.41 -7.71
CA THR A 21 11.17 -5.59 -8.23
C THR A 21 12.36 -5.48 -7.27
N VAL A 22 12.28 -6.08 -6.07
CA VAL A 22 13.33 -6.05 -5.06
C VAL A 22 13.74 -7.47 -4.67
N ALA A 23 15.02 -7.66 -4.32
CA ALA A 23 15.47 -8.92 -3.74
C ALA A 23 15.03 -8.97 -2.27
N VAL A 24 14.13 -9.90 -1.96
CA VAL A 24 13.70 -10.21 -0.59
C VAL A 24 14.53 -11.40 -0.12
N SER A 25 15.21 -11.31 1.02
CA SER A 25 16.13 -12.36 1.48
C SER A 25 15.41 -13.66 1.83
N GLY A 26 14.12 -13.56 2.16
CA GLY A 26 13.22 -14.68 2.42
C GLY A 26 12.98 -14.93 3.91
N ASP A 27 13.75 -14.28 4.78
CA ASP A 27 13.59 -14.36 6.23
C ASP A 27 12.61 -13.30 6.77
N GLU A 28 12.27 -12.29 5.96
CA GLU A 28 11.35 -11.23 6.35
C GLU A 28 9.92 -11.74 6.43
N THR A 29 9.23 -11.44 7.52
CA THR A 29 7.84 -11.86 7.78
C THR A 29 6.89 -10.68 7.91
N ARG A 30 7.44 -9.47 8.01
CA ARG A 30 6.71 -8.23 8.26
C ARG A 30 7.01 -7.19 7.19
N ALA A 31 6.02 -6.34 6.92
CA ALA A 31 6.14 -5.15 6.11
C ALA A 31 5.64 -3.96 6.91
N THR A 32 6.54 -3.03 7.24
CA THR A 32 6.18 -1.77 7.88
C THR A 32 6.06 -0.67 6.82
N PHE A 33 4.87 -0.07 6.72
CA PHE A 33 4.58 1.07 5.84
C PHE A 33 4.62 2.35 6.65
N LYS A 34 5.40 3.34 6.20
CA LYS A 34 5.62 4.61 6.92
C LYS A 34 5.06 5.83 6.17
N SER A 35 4.63 6.80 6.96
CA SER A 35 4.28 8.16 6.55
C SER A 35 5.05 9.15 7.42
N GLY A 36 6.08 9.77 6.86
CA GLY A 36 7.05 10.55 7.60
C GLY A 36 7.75 9.70 8.66
N ASP A 37 8.03 10.32 9.80
CA ASP A 37 8.62 9.65 10.96
C ASP A 37 7.59 9.36 12.08
N ASP A 38 6.38 9.91 11.96
CA ASP A 38 5.39 9.94 13.05
C ASP A 38 4.33 8.83 12.96
N PHE A 39 4.16 8.20 11.80
CA PHE A 39 3.12 7.20 11.61
C PHE A 39 3.60 5.99 10.80
N SER A 40 3.26 4.80 11.28
CA SER A 40 3.52 3.55 10.58
C SER A 40 2.49 2.49 10.90
N ALA A 41 2.29 1.58 9.95
CA ALA A 41 1.57 0.33 10.17
C ALA A 41 2.48 -0.85 9.87
N ASP A 42 2.56 -1.78 10.81
CA ASP A 42 3.29 -3.02 10.65
C ASP A 42 2.32 -4.15 10.35
N VAL A 43 2.46 -4.79 9.20
CA VAL A 43 1.56 -5.83 8.70
C VAL A 43 2.33 -7.09 8.34
N ASP A 44 1.63 -8.22 8.37
CA ASP A 44 2.20 -9.49 7.90
C ASP A 44 2.55 -9.37 6.41
N LEU A 45 3.78 -9.78 6.05
CA LEU A 45 4.30 -9.63 4.69
C LEU A 45 3.49 -10.44 3.69
N GLU A 46 3.01 -11.63 4.05
CA GLU A 46 2.21 -12.48 3.18
C GLU A 46 0.82 -11.88 2.95
N ILE A 47 0.22 -11.26 3.98
CA ILE A 47 -1.03 -10.52 3.86
C ILE A 47 -0.84 -9.29 2.96
N ALA A 48 0.20 -8.50 3.19
CA ALA A 48 0.51 -7.32 2.37
C ALA A 48 0.74 -7.72 0.91
N ARG A 49 1.52 -8.77 0.66
CA ARG A 49 1.79 -9.32 -0.67
C ARG A 49 0.52 -9.74 -1.39
N LYS A 50 -0.40 -10.45 -0.71
CA LYS A 50 -1.61 -11.01 -1.34
C LYS A 50 -2.73 -10.01 -1.52
N LYS A 51 -2.86 -9.03 -0.62
CA LYS A 51 -4.04 -8.17 -0.52
C LYS A 51 -3.73 -6.67 -0.60
N GLY A 52 -2.48 -6.26 -0.42
CA GLY A 52 -2.12 -4.85 -0.34
C GLY A 52 -2.07 -4.14 -1.68
N TRP A 53 -2.56 -2.91 -1.69
CA TRP A 53 -2.55 -1.99 -2.83
C TRP A 53 -1.93 -0.66 -2.43
N LEU A 54 -1.10 -0.09 -3.30
CA LEU A 54 -0.66 1.29 -3.23
C LEU A 54 -1.45 2.10 -4.25
N VAL A 55 -2.41 2.88 -3.75
CA VAL A 55 -3.31 3.73 -4.54
C VAL A 55 -2.66 5.09 -4.73
N PHE A 56 -2.59 5.57 -5.97
CA PHE A 56 -1.94 6.85 -6.30
C PHE A 56 -2.72 7.70 -7.31
N TRP A 57 -3.84 7.21 -7.83
CA TRP A 57 -4.70 7.93 -8.76
C TRP A 57 -6.17 7.68 -8.43
N LEU A 58 -7.01 8.69 -8.61
CA LEU A 58 -8.45 8.65 -8.37
C LEU A 58 -9.15 9.55 -9.40
N ASP A 59 -10.21 9.06 -10.05
CA ASP A 59 -11.00 9.84 -11.02
C ASP A 59 -10.17 10.53 -12.13
N GLY A 60 -9.12 9.87 -12.61
CA GLY A 60 -8.26 10.41 -13.66
C GLY A 60 -7.32 11.53 -13.18
N GLN A 61 -7.22 11.78 -11.88
CA GLN A 61 -6.28 12.73 -11.27
C GLN A 61 -5.35 12.04 -10.25
N PRO A 62 -4.18 12.61 -9.94
CA PRO A 62 -3.35 12.17 -8.81
C PRO A 62 -4.17 12.11 -7.52
N LEU A 63 -3.91 11.10 -6.67
CA LEU A 63 -4.65 10.92 -5.43
C LEU A 63 -4.53 12.19 -4.54
N PRO A 64 -5.64 12.88 -4.22
CA PRO A 64 -5.59 14.08 -3.40
C PRO A 64 -5.12 13.81 -1.96
N ALA A 65 -4.47 14.80 -1.34
CA ALA A 65 -3.96 14.69 0.04
C ALA A 65 -5.05 14.32 1.07
N TRP A 66 -6.28 14.84 0.91
CA TRP A 66 -7.40 14.54 1.81
C TRP A 66 -7.89 13.08 1.70
N TYR A 67 -7.66 12.43 0.55
CA TYR A 67 -7.83 10.98 0.39
C TYR A 67 -6.63 10.16 0.88
N GLY A 68 -5.53 10.82 1.24
CA GLY A 68 -4.29 10.21 1.72
C GLY A 68 -3.22 10.05 0.66
N GLY A 69 -3.28 10.82 -0.42
CA GLY A 69 -2.20 10.88 -1.41
C GLY A 69 -0.91 11.53 -0.88
N PRO A 70 0.18 11.49 -1.66
CA PRO A 70 0.23 11.05 -3.06
C PRO A 70 0.13 9.53 -3.26
N VAL A 71 0.43 8.75 -2.22
CA VAL A 71 0.32 7.29 -2.21
C VAL A 71 -0.36 6.83 -0.92
N ARG A 72 -1.34 5.94 -1.03
CA ARG A 72 -2.05 5.36 0.11
C ARG A 72 -1.98 3.83 0.09
N LEU A 73 -1.67 3.25 1.25
CA LEU A 73 -1.86 1.82 1.47
C LEU A 73 -3.35 1.50 1.66
N LEU A 74 -3.82 0.48 0.95
CA LEU A 74 -5.13 -0.12 1.11
C LEU A 74 -4.98 -1.64 1.22
N ILE A 75 -5.42 -2.23 2.34
CA ILE A 75 -5.49 -3.69 2.50
C ILE A 75 -6.95 -4.09 2.77
N PRO A 76 -7.67 -4.65 1.77
CA PRO A 76 -9.06 -5.06 1.94
C PRO A 76 -9.24 -6.14 3.03
N GLY A 77 -10.27 -5.99 3.85
CA GLY A 77 -10.63 -6.97 4.89
C GLY A 77 -9.78 -6.88 6.17
N ILE A 78 -8.90 -5.89 6.29
CA ILE A 78 -8.31 -5.50 7.57
C ILE A 78 -9.10 -4.30 8.09
N ASP A 79 -9.93 -4.54 9.11
CA ASP A 79 -10.76 -3.51 9.77
C ASP A 79 -9.97 -2.61 10.73
N ASP A 80 -8.68 -2.91 10.92
CA ASP A 80 -7.79 -2.01 11.64
C ASP A 80 -7.54 -0.75 10.80
N ARG A 81 -8.19 0.35 11.19
CA ARG A 81 -8.07 1.66 10.54
C ARG A 81 -6.61 2.14 10.47
N CYS A 82 -5.75 1.66 11.37
CA CYS A 82 -4.33 1.99 11.38
C CYS A 82 -3.54 1.34 10.22
N ALA A 83 -4.02 0.23 9.65
CA ALA A 83 -3.33 -0.48 8.57
C ALA A 83 -3.39 0.24 7.21
N ASN A 84 -4.24 1.25 7.04
CA ASN A 84 -4.41 1.97 5.77
C ASN A 84 -3.65 3.30 5.79
N VAL A 85 -2.32 3.21 5.86
CA VAL A 85 -1.38 4.34 5.92
C VAL A 85 -1.61 5.30 4.75
N LYS A 86 -1.81 6.58 5.07
CA LYS A 86 -1.87 7.68 4.08
C LYS A 86 -0.45 8.21 3.84
N SER A 87 -0.20 8.85 2.70
CA SER A 87 1.07 9.50 2.40
C SER A 87 2.28 8.57 2.56
N VAL A 88 2.16 7.33 2.10
CA VAL A 88 3.22 6.33 2.22
C VAL A 88 4.47 6.79 1.48
N ASP A 89 5.59 6.89 2.18
CA ASP A 89 6.91 7.22 1.60
C ASP A 89 7.91 6.07 1.64
N ARG A 90 7.76 5.13 2.58
CA ARG A 90 8.70 4.03 2.80
C ARG A 90 7.97 2.74 3.16
N MET A 91 8.49 1.62 2.64
CA MET A 91 8.14 0.27 3.05
C MET A 91 9.42 -0.43 3.51
N ILE A 92 9.41 -0.97 4.71
CA ILE A 92 10.54 -1.66 5.33
C ILE A 92 10.17 -3.12 5.52
N LEU A 93 11.03 -4.03 5.08
CA LEU A 93 10.87 -5.47 5.26
C LEU A 93 11.71 -5.90 6.47
N SER A 94 11.15 -6.74 7.34
CA SER A 94 11.81 -7.27 8.54
C SER A 94 11.33 -8.66 8.91
#